data_AF-A0A0M0LQB7-F1
#
_entry.id   AF-A0A0M0LQB7-F1
#
_cell.length_a   1.000
_cell.length_b   1.000
_cell.length_c   1.000
_cell.angle_alpha   90.00
_cell.angle_beta   90.00
_cell.angle_gamma   90.00
#
_symmetry.space_group_name_H-M   'P 1'
#
loop_
_entity.id
_entity.type
_entity.pdbx_description
1 polymer ?
#
loop_
_entity_poly.entity_id
_entity_poly.type
_entity_poly.pdbx_seq_one_letter_code
_entity_poly.pdbx_strand_id
1 'polypeptide(L)'
;MLASADQLSSLTIKPLKALCAAHGIDHGLSGKKKSEHVQRLLTIKKCKGNNGLLGAYLELCKLRMPRIRFEAHSLEGINGATRHTFSNYVEDHVLAAAGEARLVACGLWGRLRSYQREGVLRALRMGGTCLIADEMGLGKSLTALAIVAALDAWPCLAIVPAVCRRGWAEEAERWLGGLLAPSDIHVVYDQFGALEEGRPVPRLVLVSPKMADFTHQHASLARRSWGSCILDEAHACITTNALRAEESDQTKALMQLLKLIPHRLLLTGTPAVAKAFDSFNQVQLLRPGLLGVNKFEFRHRFFDEATGACKLPRQLPLLLHRFVMIRRTKAQ
;
A
#
# COMPACT_ATOMS: atom_id res chain seq x y z
N MET A 1 14.64 -15.13 4.34
CA MET A 1 15.95 -14.98 3.66
C MET A 1 16.19 -13.50 3.46
N LEU A 2 17.23 -12.96 4.09
CA LEU A 2 17.64 -11.56 3.97
C LEU A 2 18.09 -11.31 2.52
N ALA A 3 17.39 -10.43 1.80
CA ALA A 3 17.91 -9.91 0.55
C ALA A 3 19.22 -9.16 0.85
N SER A 4 20.29 -9.48 0.12
CA SER A 4 21.59 -8.86 0.30
C SER A 4 21.52 -7.36 0.01
N ALA A 5 22.36 -6.58 0.70
CA ALA A 5 22.45 -5.12 0.58
C ALA A 5 22.67 -4.63 -0.87
N ASP A 6 23.19 -5.49 -1.75
CA ASP A 6 23.39 -5.18 -3.16
C ASP A 6 22.08 -5.09 -3.97
N GLN A 7 21.03 -5.84 -3.61
CA GLN A 7 19.74 -5.74 -4.31
C GLN A 7 19.00 -4.42 -4.02
N LEU A 8 19.15 -3.87 -2.81
CA LEU A 8 18.56 -2.59 -2.39
C LEU A 8 19.14 -1.37 -3.13
N SER A 9 20.42 -1.43 -3.54
CA SER A 9 21.07 -0.40 -4.35
C SER A 9 20.46 -0.28 -5.76
N SER A 10 19.97 -1.40 -6.31
CA SER A 10 19.43 -1.47 -7.67
C SER A 10 17.97 -0.97 -7.77
N LEU A 11 17.20 -1.13 -6.69
CA LEU A 11 15.77 -0.76 -6.60
C LEU A 11 15.55 0.74 -6.35
N THR A 12 16.51 1.44 -5.73
CA THR A 12 16.38 2.86 -5.36
C THR A 12 17.00 3.83 -6.37
N ILE A 13 18.07 3.42 -7.07
CA ILE A 13 18.81 4.30 -7.98
C ILE A 13 18.14 4.40 -9.37
N LYS A 14 17.54 3.30 -9.87
CA LYS A 14 16.87 3.29 -11.18
C LYS A 14 15.64 4.23 -11.26
N PRO A 15 14.71 4.24 -10.28
CA PRO A 15 13.58 5.17 -10.27
C PRO A 15 14.04 6.63 -10.19
N LEU A 16 15.08 6.91 -9.40
CA LEU A 16 15.63 8.26 -9.23
C LEU A 16 16.31 8.78 -10.51
N LYS A 17 16.99 7.89 -11.26
CA LYS A 17 17.56 8.20 -12.58
C LYS A 17 16.46 8.43 -13.63
N ALA A 18 15.40 7.62 -13.63
CA ALA A 18 14.25 7.78 -14.52
C ALA A 18 13.51 9.10 -14.25
N LEU A 19 13.35 9.48 -12.97
CA LEU A 19 12.77 10.76 -12.55
C LEU A 19 13.62 11.96 -13.01
N CYS A 20 14.95 11.83 -13.00
CA CYS A 20 15.85 12.87 -13.52
C CYS A 20 15.75 13.01 -15.05
N ALA A 21 15.67 11.89 -15.77
CA ALA A 21 15.54 11.88 -17.23
C ALA A 21 14.19 12.44 -17.70
N ALA A 22 13.08 12.09 -17.01
CA ALA A 22 11.73 12.58 -17.30
C ALA A 22 11.57 14.10 -17.12
N HIS A 23 12.45 14.74 -16.36
CA HIS A 23 12.49 16.20 -16.18
C HIS A 23 13.53 16.90 -17.07
N GLY A 24 14.06 16.24 -18.11
CA GLY A 24 15.00 16.85 -19.06
C GLY A 24 16.32 17.27 -18.41
N ILE A 25 16.73 16.61 -17.31
CA ILE A 25 18.00 16.88 -16.65
C ILE A 25 19.11 16.18 -17.44
N ASP A 26 19.48 16.77 -18.57
CA ASP A 26 20.68 16.38 -19.29
C ASP A 26 21.92 16.77 -18.48
N HIS A 27 22.97 15.95 -18.58
CA HIS A 27 24.20 16.05 -17.78
C HIS A 27 25.05 17.31 -18.09
N GLY A 28 24.52 18.28 -18.84
CA GLY A 28 25.25 19.44 -19.38
C GLY A 28 24.64 20.83 -19.18
N LEU A 29 23.63 21.04 -18.32
CA LEU A 29 23.05 22.38 -18.14
C LEU A 29 23.73 23.17 -17.01
N SER A 30 24.66 24.05 -17.41
CA SER A 30 25.11 25.21 -16.65
C SER A 30 24.03 26.30 -16.69
N GLY A 31 23.69 26.90 -15.55
CA GLY A 31 22.81 28.09 -15.50
C GLY A 31 21.64 28.00 -14.51
N LYS A 32 21.35 29.17 -13.92
CA LYS A 32 20.45 29.48 -12.77
C LYS A 32 18.94 29.17 -12.94
N LYS A 33 18.52 28.18 -13.74
CA LYS A 33 17.10 27.81 -13.94
C LYS A 33 16.82 26.33 -13.63
N LYS A 34 17.25 25.85 -12.46
CA LYS A 34 16.77 24.56 -11.94
C LYS A 34 15.62 24.86 -10.97
N SER A 35 14.45 24.29 -11.20
CA SER A 35 13.33 24.40 -10.24
C SER A 35 13.79 23.84 -8.89
N GLU A 36 13.22 24.36 -7.80
CA GLU A 36 13.61 23.98 -6.44
C GLU A 36 13.54 22.45 -6.24
N HIS A 37 12.56 21.78 -6.86
CA HIS A 37 12.43 20.31 -6.88
C HIS A 37 13.57 19.58 -7.63
N VAL A 38 14.07 20.15 -8.73
CA VAL A 38 15.20 19.60 -9.49
C VAL A 38 16.52 19.77 -8.72
N GLN A 39 16.69 20.88 -7.99
CA GLN A 39 17.82 21.02 -7.07
C GLN A 39 17.74 20.00 -5.92
N ARG A 40 16.55 19.78 -5.34
CA ARG A 40 16.31 18.80 -4.27
C ARG A 40 16.68 17.36 -4.68
N LEU A 41 16.38 16.96 -5.92
CA LEU A 41 16.72 15.62 -6.44
C LEU A 41 18.23 15.48 -6.80
N LEU A 42 18.89 16.56 -7.24
CA LEU A 42 20.31 16.55 -7.57
C LEU A 42 21.21 16.45 -6.32
N THR A 43 20.77 16.99 -5.18
CA THR A 43 21.48 16.85 -3.89
C THR A 43 21.52 15.40 -3.41
N ILE A 44 20.44 14.65 -3.64
CA ILE A 44 20.35 13.20 -3.35
C ILE A 44 21.37 12.41 -4.19
N LYS A 45 21.57 12.78 -5.46
CA LYS A 45 22.56 12.14 -6.37
C LYS A 45 24.02 12.40 -5.98
N LYS A 46 24.31 13.51 -5.27
CA LYS A 46 25.65 13.85 -4.75
C LYS A 46 26.05 13.06 -3.50
N CYS A 47 25.11 12.38 -2.83
CA CYS A 47 25.38 11.55 -1.63
C CYS A 47 25.98 10.17 -1.97
N LYS A 48 26.78 10.07 -3.03
CA LYS A 48 27.59 8.89 -3.34
C LYS A 48 28.86 8.89 -2.46
N GLY A 49 28.71 8.50 -1.21
CA GLY A 49 29.83 8.27 -0.31
C GLY A 49 29.33 7.66 1.01
N ASN A 50 29.74 6.41 1.27
CA ASN A 50 29.62 5.55 2.47
C ASN A 50 28.36 5.56 3.39
N ASN A 51 27.37 6.43 3.17
CA ASN A 51 26.21 6.61 4.04
C ASN A 51 24.88 6.67 3.25
N GLY A 52 24.76 5.98 2.11
CA GLY A 52 23.73 6.16 1.07
C GLY A 52 22.29 6.50 1.51
N LEU A 53 21.77 5.88 2.58
CA LEU A 53 20.44 6.18 3.16
C LEU A 53 20.45 7.30 4.20
N LEU A 54 21.47 7.35 5.07
CA LEU A 54 21.62 8.37 6.12
C LEU A 54 21.98 9.74 5.53
N GLY A 55 22.80 9.79 4.48
CA GLY A 55 23.13 11.03 3.76
C GLY A 55 21.94 11.61 3.00
N ALA A 56 21.14 10.76 2.36
CA ALA A 56 19.88 11.16 1.72
C ALA A 56 18.86 11.67 2.77
N TYR A 57 18.75 10.98 3.91
CA TYR A 57 17.89 11.39 5.03
C TYR A 57 18.32 12.72 5.66
N LEU A 58 19.61 12.93 5.96
CA LEU A 58 20.11 14.16 6.56
C LEU A 58 19.94 15.38 5.63
N GLU A 59 20.04 15.20 4.31
CA GLU A 59 19.70 16.26 3.35
C GLU A 59 18.18 16.52 3.27
N LEU A 60 17.35 15.49 3.35
CA LEU A 60 15.89 15.64 3.50
C LEU A 60 15.51 16.37 4.81
N CYS A 61 16.23 16.14 5.91
CA CYS A 61 16.02 16.81 7.19
C CYS A 61 16.43 18.30 7.18
N LYS A 62 17.43 18.70 6.38
CA LYS A 62 17.82 20.11 6.20
C LYS A 62 16.76 20.93 5.44
N LEU A 63 15.87 20.27 4.68
CA LEU A 63 14.84 20.89 3.83
C LEU A 63 13.54 21.28 4.56
N ARG A 64 13.62 21.75 5.81
CA ARG A 64 12.46 22.18 6.63
C ARG A 64 11.37 21.09 6.77
N MET A 65 11.73 19.94 7.32
CA MET A 65 10.78 19.14 8.10
C MET A 65 10.58 19.80 9.48
N PRO A 66 9.40 19.69 10.13
CA PRO A 66 9.25 20.13 11.52
C PRO A 66 10.33 19.46 12.37
N ARG A 67 11.01 20.27 13.20
CA ARG A 67 12.13 19.87 14.07
C ARG A 67 11.71 18.72 14.99
N ILE A 68 11.85 17.48 14.54
CA ILE A 68 11.88 16.34 15.44
C ILE A 68 13.31 16.29 15.97
N ARG A 69 13.53 16.86 17.17
CA ARG A 69 14.75 16.65 17.94
C ARG A 69 14.83 15.16 18.25
N PHE A 70 15.64 14.42 17.50
CA PHE A 70 16.30 13.25 18.06
C PHE A 70 17.63 13.76 18.62
N GLU A 71 17.79 13.68 19.94
CA GLU A 71 19.09 13.84 20.57
C GLU A 71 19.98 12.71 20.04
N ALA A 72 20.76 13.06 19.01
CA ALA A 72 21.82 12.22 18.47
C ALA A 72 22.98 12.20 19.47
N HIS A 73 22.77 11.56 20.63
CA HIS A 73 23.89 11.11 21.45
C HIS A 73 24.50 9.90 20.74
N SER A 74 25.72 10.09 20.23
CA SER A 74 26.71 9.09 19.82
C SER A 74 26.14 7.70 19.46
N LEU A 75 25.97 7.46 18.16
CA LEU A 75 25.52 6.19 17.56
C LEU A 75 26.54 5.03 17.66
N GLU A 76 27.46 5.07 18.62
CA GLU A 76 28.30 3.94 19.01
C GLU A 76 27.56 3.15 20.10
N GLY A 77 26.95 2.01 19.72
CA GLY A 77 26.25 1.11 20.66
C GLY A 77 24.80 0.76 20.33
N ILE A 78 24.28 1.12 19.15
CA ILE A 78 22.86 0.84 18.81
C ILE A 78 22.66 -0.63 18.38
N ASN A 79 21.94 -1.39 19.22
CA ASN A 79 21.49 -2.77 18.96
C ASN A 79 20.73 -2.90 17.62
N GLY A 80 20.84 -4.07 16.97
CA GLY A 80 20.35 -4.34 15.61
C GLY A 80 18.87 -4.05 15.35
N ALA A 81 18.00 -4.13 16.35
CA ALA A 81 16.57 -3.85 16.23
C ALA A 81 16.25 -2.37 15.95
N THR A 82 17.00 -1.45 16.55
CA THR A 82 16.83 0.00 16.36
C THR A 82 17.33 0.45 15.00
N ARG A 83 18.43 -0.16 14.49
CA ARG A 83 18.89 0.06 13.11
C ARG A 83 17.87 -0.38 12.06
N HIS A 84 17.23 -1.54 12.27
CA HIS A 84 16.16 -2.02 11.38
C HIS A 84 14.95 -1.09 11.36
N THR A 85 14.54 -0.59 12.53
CA THR A 85 13.39 0.32 12.64
C THR A 85 13.68 1.67 11.98
N PHE A 86 14.90 2.18 12.12
CA PHE A 86 15.33 3.42 11.45
C PHE A 86 15.42 3.25 9.92
N SER A 87 15.95 2.13 9.43
CA SER A 87 16.00 1.85 7.98
C SER A 87 14.60 1.86 7.36
N ASN A 88 13.67 1.12 7.98
CA ASN A 88 12.28 1.05 7.52
C ASN A 88 11.62 2.44 7.52
N TYR A 89 11.85 3.25 8.57
CA TYR A 89 11.30 4.60 8.65
C TYR A 89 11.81 5.51 7.52
N VAL A 90 13.12 5.47 7.21
CA VAL A 90 13.68 6.28 6.12
C VAL A 90 13.16 5.80 4.77
N GLU A 91 13.13 4.49 4.54
CA GLU A 91 12.61 3.88 3.31
C GLU A 91 11.15 4.28 3.05
N ASP A 92 10.30 4.25 4.08
CA ASP A 92 8.90 4.64 4.04
C ASP A 92 8.70 6.13 3.65
N HIS A 93 9.59 7.02 4.12
CA HIS A 93 9.52 8.44 3.78
C HIS A 93 10.05 8.73 2.38
N VAL A 94 11.08 8.00 1.94
CA VAL A 94 11.59 8.06 0.56
C VAL A 94 10.52 7.55 -0.41
N LEU A 95 9.83 6.46 -0.08
CA LEU A 95 8.73 5.92 -0.86
C LEU A 95 7.59 6.93 -1.00
N ALA A 96 7.24 7.62 0.09
CA ALA A 96 6.23 8.67 0.07
C ALA A 96 6.61 9.84 -0.86
N ALA A 97 7.84 10.33 -0.79
CA ALA A 97 8.33 11.40 -1.64
C ALA A 97 8.41 11.00 -3.13
N ALA A 98 8.90 9.79 -3.41
CA ALA A 98 8.95 9.26 -4.77
C ALA A 98 7.54 9.07 -5.36
N GLY A 99 6.61 8.56 -4.55
CA GLY A 99 5.23 8.39 -4.96
C GLY A 99 4.52 9.71 -5.24
N GLU A 100 4.71 10.73 -4.40
CA GLU A 100 4.21 12.08 -4.67
C GLU A 100 4.76 12.63 -5.98
N ALA A 101 6.06 12.54 -6.22
CA ALA A 101 6.68 13.02 -7.45
C ALA A 101 6.11 12.32 -8.70
N ARG A 102 5.84 11.02 -8.62
CA ARG A 102 5.21 10.25 -9.71
C ARG A 102 3.77 10.72 -9.97
N LEU A 103 2.99 10.97 -8.92
CA LEU A 103 1.64 11.49 -9.05
C LEU A 103 1.58 12.92 -9.58
N VAL A 104 2.60 13.73 -9.28
CA VAL A 104 2.75 15.07 -9.87
C VAL A 104 3.07 14.94 -11.36
N ALA A 105 4.00 14.05 -11.73
CA ALA A 105 4.41 13.85 -13.12
C ALA A 105 3.26 13.40 -14.04
N CYS A 106 2.35 12.54 -13.54
CA CYS A 106 1.17 12.12 -14.29
C CYS A 106 -0.04 13.06 -14.15
N GLY A 107 0.08 14.17 -13.41
CA GLY A 107 -0.98 15.15 -13.20
C GLY A 107 -2.10 14.72 -12.22
N LEU A 108 -2.04 13.52 -11.64
CA LEU A 108 -3.05 13.05 -10.70
C LEU A 108 -3.01 13.80 -9.37
N TRP A 109 -1.82 14.21 -8.89
CA TRP A 109 -1.66 14.87 -7.59
C TRP A 109 -2.52 16.13 -7.44
N GLY A 110 -2.54 16.99 -8.46
CA GLY A 110 -3.32 18.23 -8.48
C GLY A 110 -4.84 17.97 -8.43
N ARG A 111 -5.29 16.81 -8.90
CA ARG A 111 -6.71 16.42 -8.95
C ARG A 111 -7.22 15.80 -7.65
N LEU A 112 -6.33 15.26 -6.80
CA LEU A 112 -6.69 14.72 -5.49
C LEU A 112 -7.07 15.83 -4.51
N ARG A 113 -8.06 15.56 -3.65
CA ARG A 113 -8.39 16.42 -2.51
C ARG A 113 -7.26 16.39 -1.47
N SER A 114 -7.16 17.43 -0.64
CA SER A 114 -6.13 17.55 0.42
C SER A 114 -6.08 16.32 1.32
N TYR A 115 -7.24 15.87 1.81
CA TYR A 115 -7.32 14.67 2.61
C TYR A 115 -6.83 13.45 1.81
N GLN A 116 -7.27 13.26 0.56
CA GLN A 116 -6.82 12.12 -0.26
C GLN A 116 -5.29 12.08 -0.41
N ARG A 117 -4.64 13.23 -0.64
CA ARG A 117 -3.17 13.35 -0.68
C ARG A 117 -2.52 12.89 0.62
N GLU A 118 -3.05 13.33 1.77
CA GLU A 118 -2.57 12.87 3.08
C GLU A 118 -2.73 11.35 3.24
N GLY A 119 -3.86 10.81 2.80
CA GLY A 119 -4.14 9.37 2.81
C GLY A 119 -3.15 8.58 1.96
N VAL A 120 -2.84 9.06 0.75
CA VAL A 120 -1.81 8.47 -0.12
C VAL A 120 -0.45 8.49 0.56
N LEU A 121 0.01 9.65 1.04
CA LEU A 121 1.31 9.77 1.72
C LEU A 121 1.40 8.88 2.95
N ARG A 122 0.32 8.80 3.74
CA ARG A 122 0.26 7.91 4.89
C ARG A 122 0.35 6.44 4.49
N ALA A 123 -0.36 6.02 3.45
CA ALA A 123 -0.27 4.65 2.93
C ALA A 123 1.15 4.32 2.43
N LEU A 124 1.81 5.26 1.75
CA LEU A 124 3.20 5.09 1.30
C LEU A 124 4.16 4.99 2.48
N ARG A 125 3.96 5.77 3.55
CA ARG A 125 4.70 5.66 4.82
C ARG A 125 4.41 4.37 5.59
N MET A 126 3.43 3.58 5.14
CA MET A 126 3.08 2.28 5.67
C MET A 126 3.52 1.16 4.70
N GLY A 127 4.53 1.41 3.87
CA GLY A 127 5.02 0.46 2.87
C GLY A 127 4.01 0.13 1.77
N GLY A 128 3.00 0.98 1.53
CA GLY A 128 1.99 0.75 0.49
C GLY A 128 0.97 -0.35 0.82
N THR A 129 0.88 -0.76 2.08
CA THR A 129 -0.07 -1.80 2.54
C THR A 129 -0.88 -1.27 3.72
N CYS A 130 -2.17 -1.07 3.54
CA CYS A 130 -3.06 -0.49 4.56
C CYS A 130 -4.55 -0.80 4.33
N LEU A 131 -5.34 -0.61 5.38
CA LEU A 131 -6.80 -0.56 5.38
C LEU A 131 -7.27 0.90 5.24
N ILE A 132 -7.93 1.24 4.14
CA ILE A 132 -8.58 2.54 3.94
C ILE A 132 -10.03 2.40 4.40
N ALA A 133 -10.28 2.92 5.60
CA ALA A 133 -11.51 2.80 6.36
C ALA A 133 -12.33 4.12 6.36
N ASP A 134 -12.15 4.95 5.33
CA ASP A 134 -12.86 6.22 5.23
C ASP A 134 -14.36 6.03 5.05
N GLU A 135 -15.11 7.00 5.56
CA GLU A 135 -16.55 7.08 5.37
C GLU A 135 -16.96 6.97 3.89
N MET A 136 -18.15 6.41 3.64
CA MET A 136 -18.71 6.27 2.30
C MET A 136 -18.86 7.65 1.62
N GLY A 137 -18.47 7.71 0.35
CA GLY A 137 -18.50 8.94 -0.45
C GLY A 137 -17.19 9.75 -0.47
N LEU A 138 -16.17 9.40 0.34
CA LEU A 138 -14.90 10.14 0.37
C LEU A 138 -13.92 9.79 -0.77
N GLY A 139 -14.31 8.95 -1.73
CA GLY A 139 -13.46 8.59 -2.88
C GLY A 139 -12.31 7.63 -2.51
N LYS A 140 -12.64 6.53 -1.84
CA LYS A 140 -11.67 5.47 -1.47
C LYS A 140 -11.03 4.83 -2.70
N SER A 141 -11.82 4.54 -3.73
CA SER A 141 -11.38 3.94 -4.99
C SER A 141 -10.30 4.80 -5.67
N LEU A 142 -10.55 6.10 -5.85
CA LEU A 142 -9.56 7.06 -6.33
C LEU A 142 -8.29 7.10 -5.45
N THR A 143 -8.45 7.09 -4.12
CA THR A 143 -7.30 7.07 -3.20
C THR A 143 -6.46 5.80 -3.38
N ALA A 144 -7.10 4.64 -3.53
CA ALA A 144 -6.44 3.35 -3.75
C ALA A 144 -5.70 3.32 -5.10
N LEU A 145 -6.36 3.74 -6.18
CA LEU A 145 -5.76 3.86 -7.51
C LEU A 145 -4.55 4.81 -7.51
N ALA A 146 -4.64 5.93 -6.77
CA ALA A 146 -3.52 6.85 -6.60
C ALA A 146 -2.35 6.22 -5.85
N ILE A 147 -2.60 5.37 -4.84
CA ILE A 147 -1.52 4.66 -4.14
C ILE A 147 -0.83 3.66 -5.07
N VAL A 148 -1.59 2.88 -5.85
CA VAL A 148 -1.02 1.94 -6.84
C VAL A 148 -0.18 2.68 -7.88
N ALA A 149 -0.70 3.79 -8.41
CA ALA A 149 0.03 4.64 -9.35
C ALA A 149 1.27 5.28 -8.71
N ALA A 150 1.20 5.73 -7.46
CA ALA A 150 2.33 6.29 -6.73
C ALA A 150 3.45 5.26 -6.51
N LEU A 151 3.10 4.01 -6.21
CA LEU A 151 4.04 2.90 -6.05
C LEU A 151 4.57 2.37 -7.38
N ASP A 152 3.85 2.61 -8.48
CA ASP A 152 4.05 1.94 -9.78
C ASP A 152 3.95 0.42 -9.65
N ALA A 153 3.01 -0.04 -8.82
CA ALA A 153 2.86 -1.43 -8.40
C ALA A 153 1.94 -2.22 -9.34
N TRP A 154 2.35 -2.38 -10.60
CA TRP A 154 1.58 -3.10 -11.62
C TRP A 154 2.17 -4.49 -11.90
N PRO A 155 1.36 -5.48 -12.33
CA PRO A 155 -0.09 -5.42 -12.48
C PRO A 155 -0.81 -5.41 -11.12
N CYS A 156 -2.00 -4.83 -11.08
CA CYS A 156 -2.85 -4.68 -9.91
C CYS A 156 -4.10 -5.55 -10.03
N LEU A 157 -4.32 -6.42 -9.05
CA LEU A 157 -5.52 -7.23 -8.93
C LEU A 157 -6.54 -6.53 -8.02
N ALA A 158 -7.64 -6.04 -8.59
CA ALA A 158 -8.72 -5.42 -7.85
C ALA A 158 -9.90 -6.40 -7.69
N ILE A 159 -10.07 -6.91 -6.47
CA ILE A 159 -11.22 -7.71 -6.05
C ILE A 159 -12.34 -6.74 -5.65
N VAL A 160 -13.41 -6.70 -6.43
CA VAL A 160 -14.46 -5.67 -6.32
C VAL A 160 -15.84 -6.32 -6.42
N PRO A 161 -16.86 -5.90 -5.63
CA PRO A 161 -18.22 -6.40 -5.79
C PRO A 161 -18.69 -6.39 -7.24
N ALA A 162 -19.42 -7.42 -7.67
CA ALA A 162 -19.73 -7.64 -9.08
C ALA A 162 -20.39 -6.42 -9.76
N VAL A 163 -21.23 -5.70 -9.02
CA VAL A 163 -21.95 -4.49 -9.42
C VAL A 163 -21.05 -3.24 -9.54
N CYS A 164 -19.93 -3.21 -8.83
CA CYS A 164 -19.01 -2.07 -8.78
C CYS A 164 -17.88 -2.17 -9.81
N ARG A 165 -17.63 -3.36 -10.39
CA ARG A 165 -16.51 -3.60 -11.34
C ARG A 165 -16.49 -2.61 -12.50
N ARG A 166 -17.65 -2.33 -13.11
CA ARG A 166 -17.75 -1.37 -14.22
C ARG A 166 -17.42 0.05 -13.76
N GLY A 167 -17.98 0.48 -12.63
CA GLY A 167 -17.66 1.80 -12.06
C GLY A 167 -16.17 1.95 -11.73
N TRP A 168 -15.52 0.90 -11.25
CA TRP A 168 -14.08 0.87 -11.04
C TRP A 168 -13.27 1.03 -12.33
N ALA A 169 -13.69 0.40 -13.42
CA ALA A 169 -13.05 0.57 -14.73
C ALA A 169 -13.20 2.02 -15.24
N GLU A 170 -14.42 2.57 -15.17
CA GLU A 170 -14.71 3.96 -15.57
C GLU A 170 -13.93 4.97 -14.72
N GLU A 171 -13.79 4.74 -13.41
CA GLU A 171 -12.94 5.56 -12.55
C GLU A 171 -11.46 5.45 -12.92
N ALA A 172 -10.95 4.24 -13.17
CA ALA A 172 -9.57 4.03 -13.58
C ALA A 172 -9.27 4.76 -14.91
N GLU A 173 -10.14 4.66 -15.91
CA GLU A 173 -9.99 5.39 -17.17
C GLU A 173 -10.02 6.92 -16.95
N ARG A 174 -10.98 7.42 -16.15
CA ARG A 174 -11.15 8.86 -15.89
C ARG A 174 -9.96 9.47 -15.14
N TRP A 175 -9.42 8.76 -14.16
CA TRP A 175 -8.39 9.30 -13.26
C TRP A 175 -6.99 8.93 -13.69
N LEU A 176 -6.80 7.74 -14.28
CA LEU A 176 -5.51 7.23 -14.73
C LEU A 176 -5.36 7.22 -16.26
N GLY A 177 -6.23 7.86 -17.05
CA GLY A 177 -6.12 7.86 -18.52
C GLY A 177 -4.80 8.42 -19.09
N GLY A 178 -4.02 9.18 -18.31
CA GLY A 178 -2.64 9.57 -18.69
C GLY A 178 -1.58 8.51 -18.39
N LEU A 179 -1.94 7.42 -17.71
CA LEU A 179 -1.08 6.32 -17.28
C LEU A 179 -1.52 4.96 -17.84
N LEU A 180 -2.83 4.77 -18.02
CA LEU A 180 -3.46 3.53 -18.48
C LEU A 180 -4.24 3.81 -19.76
N ALA A 181 -4.03 2.98 -20.78
CA ALA A 181 -4.93 2.88 -21.90
C ALA A 181 -6.14 2.00 -21.52
N PRO A 182 -7.29 2.11 -22.22
CA PRO A 182 -8.41 1.20 -22.00
C PRO A 182 -8.03 -0.29 -22.13
N SER A 183 -7.07 -0.62 -23.01
CA SER A 183 -6.52 -1.98 -23.15
C SER A 183 -5.74 -2.48 -21.94
N ASP A 184 -5.33 -1.60 -21.03
CA ASP A 184 -4.64 -1.97 -19.78
C ASP A 184 -5.62 -2.38 -18.67
N ILE A 185 -6.93 -2.20 -18.89
CA ILE A 185 -7.98 -2.48 -17.91
C ILE A 185 -8.78 -3.68 -18.38
N HIS A 186 -8.72 -4.78 -17.61
CA HIS A 186 -9.47 -6.00 -17.92
C HIS A 186 -10.52 -6.27 -16.84
N VAL A 187 -11.78 -6.37 -17.26
CA VAL A 187 -12.90 -6.69 -16.37
C VAL A 187 -13.33 -8.13 -16.63
N VAL A 188 -13.13 -8.99 -15.64
CA VAL A 188 -13.52 -10.40 -15.70
C VAL A 188 -15.00 -10.50 -15.37
N TYR A 189 -15.87 -10.76 -16.35
CA TYR A 189 -17.32 -10.89 -16.12
C TYR A 189 -17.77 -12.32 -15.86
N ASP A 190 -17.16 -13.30 -16.53
CA ASP A 190 -17.52 -14.71 -16.51
C ASP A 190 -16.29 -15.62 -16.35
N GLN A 191 -16.53 -16.93 -16.36
CA GLN A 191 -15.49 -17.95 -16.24
C GLN A 191 -14.58 -18.07 -17.47
N PHE A 192 -15.00 -17.56 -18.63
CA PHE A 192 -14.25 -17.58 -19.90
C PHE A 192 -13.37 -16.34 -20.08
N GLY A 193 -13.64 -15.25 -19.34
CA GLY A 193 -12.80 -14.07 -19.22
C GLY A 193 -11.51 -14.30 -18.42
N ALA A 194 -11.10 -15.56 -18.25
CA ALA A 194 -9.81 -15.93 -17.69
C ALA A 194 -8.71 -15.23 -18.48
N LEU A 195 -7.75 -14.64 -17.78
CA LEU A 195 -6.55 -14.15 -18.40
C LEU A 195 -5.86 -15.36 -19.08
N GLU A 196 -5.83 -15.38 -20.40
CA GLU A 196 -5.18 -16.43 -21.18
C GLU A 196 -3.68 -16.48 -20.83
N GLU A 197 -3.14 -17.69 -20.77
CA GLU A 197 -1.72 -17.92 -20.55
C GLU A 197 -0.95 -17.45 -21.80
N GLY A 198 0.12 -16.67 -21.64
CA GLY A 198 0.93 -16.15 -22.75
C GLY A 198 0.52 -14.78 -23.31
N ARG A 199 -0.61 -14.19 -22.89
CA ARG A 199 -0.91 -12.78 -23.21
C ARG A 199 -0.26 -11.82 -22.20
N PRO A 200 0.10 -10.59 -22.61
CA PRO A 200 0.53 -9.55 -21.68
C PRO A 200 -0.53 -9.35 -20.60
N VAL A 201 -0.11 -9.33 -19.33
CA VAL A 201 -1.03 -9.11 -18.22
C VAL A 201 -1.49 -7.65 -18.25
N PRO A 202 -2.81 -7.37 -18.34
CA PRO A 202 -3.34 -6.02 -18.22
C PRO A 202 -2.86 -5.38 -16.92
N ARG A 203 -2.56 -4.08 -16.92
CA ARG A 203 -2.07 -3.41 -15.72
C ARG A 203 -3.10 -3.45 -14.60
N LEU A 204 -4.40 -3.31 -14.90
CA LEU A 204 -5.47 -3.41 -13.90
C LEU A 204 -6.43 -4.55 -14.27
N VAL A 205 -6.62 -5.48 -13.34
CA VAL A 205 -7.56 -6.59 -13.51
C VAL A 205 -8.64 -6.49 -12.43
N LEU A 206 -9.90 -6.42 -12.87
CA LEU A 206 -11.09 -6.27 -12.02
C LEU A 206 -11.87 -7.59 -12.00
N VAL A 207 -12.01 -8.18 -10.82
CA VAL A 207 -12.68 -9.48 -10.65
C VAL A 207 -13.55 -9.46 -9.40
N SER A 208 -14.65 -10.21 -9.39
CA SER A 208 -15.50 -10.30 -8.21
C SER A 208 -14.98 -11.32 -7.19
N PRO A 209 -15.27 -11.17 -5.88
CA PRO A 209 -14.87 -12.16 -4.87
C PRO A 209 -15.29 -13.59 -5.23
N LYS A 210 -16.52 -13.76 -5.73
CA LYS A 210 -17.06 -15.06 -6.17
C LYS A 210 -16.30 -15.63 -7.37
N MET A 211 -15.88 -14.78 -8.30
CA MET A 211 -15.13 -15.22 -9.48
C MET A 211 -13.67 -15.53 -9.13
N ALA A 212 -13.07 -14.77 -8.20
CA ALA A 212 -11.72 -15.04 -7.72
C ALA A 212 -11.62 -16.35 -6.93
N ASP A 213 -12.70 -16.77 -6.28
CA ASP A 213 -12.84 -18.05 -5.58
C ASP A 213 -13.04 -19.24 -6.54
N PHE A 214 -13.55 -19.00 -7.75
CA PHE A 214 -13.80 -20.06 -8.72
C PHE A 214 -12.50 -20.75 -9.13
N THR A 215 -12.38 -22.08 -8.92
CA THR A 215 -11.11 -22.82 -8.96
C THR A 215 -10.22 -22.54 -10.17
N HIS A 216 -10.79 -22.52 -11.39
CA HIS A 216 -10.02 -22.25 -12.60
C HIS A 216 -9.47 -20.81 -12.63
N GLN A 217 -10.30 -19.86 -12.22
CA GLN A 217 -9.91 -18.45 -12.13
C GLN A 217 -8.90 -18.23 -11.01
N HIS A 218 -9.12 -18.84 -9.83
CA HIS A 218 -8.20 -18.79 -8.70
C HIS A 218 -6.82 -19.27 -9.10
N ALA A 219 -6.71 -20.44 -9.74
CA ALA A 219 -5.44 -20.98 -10.21
C ALA A 219 -4.77 -20.06 -11.23
N SER A 220 -5.54 -19.52 -12.19
CA SER A 220 -5.03 -18.56 -13.19
C SER A 220 -4.50 -17.29 -12.52
N LEU A 221 -5.23 -16.72 -11.57
CA LEU A 221 -4.83 -15.51 -10.83
C LEU A 221 -3.62 -15.77 -9.93
N ALA A 222 -3.56 -16.93 -9.26
CA ALA A 222 -2.50 -17.30 -8.33
C ALA A 222 -1.15 -17.60 -9.01
N ARG A 223 -1.15 -18.03 -10.28
CA ARG A 223 0.08 -18.23 -11.06
C ARG A 223 0.74 -16.92 -11.52
N ARG A 224 0.08 -15.77 -11.37
CA ARG A 224 0.59 -14.47 -11.82
C ARG A 224 1.32 -13.72 -10.73
N SER A 225 2.35 -12.99 -11.13
CA SER A 225 3.08 -12.07 -10.24
C SER A 225 2.38 -10.71 -10.24
N TRP A 226 1.72 -10.38 -9.13
CA TRP A 226 1.04 -9.10 -8.92
C TRP A 226 1.94 -8.13 -8.18
N GLY A 227 1.97 -6.86 -8.62
CA GLY A 227 2.63 -5.78 -7.90
C GLY A 227 1.80 -5.28 -6.72
N SER A 228 0.48 -5.22 -6.90
CA SER A 228 -0.46 -4.85 -5.84
C SER A 228 -1.80 -5.55 -5.95
N CYS A 229 -2.58 -5.49 -4.88
CA CYS A 229 -3.99 -5.83 -4.90
C CYS A 229 -4.84 -4.80 -4.16
N ILE A 230 -6.08 -4.67 -4.63
CA ILE A 230 -7.13 -3.92 -3.95
C ILE A 230 -8.25 -4.89 -3.60
N LEU A 231 -8.70 -4.88 -2.36
CA LEU A 231 -9.92 -5.57 -1.94
C LEU A 231 -10.94 -4.51 -1.53
N ASP A 232 -11.87 -4.23 -2.43
CA ASP A 232 -13.01 -3.37 -2.14
C ASP A 232 -14.04 -4.15 -1.32
N GLU A 233 -14.72 -3.46 -0.41
CA GLU A 233 -15.60 -4.08 0.57
C GLU A 233 -14.92 -5.26 1.32
N ALA A 234 -13.84 -4.93 2.05
CA ALA A 234 -12.97 -5.89 2.76
C ALA A 234 -13.67 -6.81 3.77
N HIS A 235 -14.97 -6.60 4.04
CA HIS A 235 -15.81 -7.55 4.75
C HIS A 235 -15.92 -8.92 4.02
N ALA A 236 -15.55 -9.01 2.74
CA ALA A 236 -15.39 -10.29 2.04
C ALA A 236 -14.33 -11.22 2.66
N CYS A 237 -13.35 -10.66 3.39
CA CYS A 237 -12.35 -11.40 4.17
C CYS A 237 -12.57 -11.27 5.68
N ILE A 238 -13.83 -11.24 6.13
CA ILE A 238 -14.14 -11.20 7.56
C ILE A 238 -13.70 -12.48 8.25
N THR A 239 -13.31 -12.38 9.51
CA THR A 239 -12.98 -13.56 10.33
C THR A 239 -14.26 -14.27 10.74
N THR A 240 -14.35 -15.57 10.50
CA THR A 240 -15.47 -16.35 11.03
C THR A 240 -15.41 -16.34 12.56
N ASN A 241 -16.58 -16.21 13.20
CA ASN A 241 -16.69 -16.17 14.66
C ASN A 241 -15.85 -17.29 15.30
N ALA A 242 -15.19 -16.98 16.42
CA ALA A 242 -14.26 -17.84 17.13
C ALA A 242 -14.78 -19.25 17.49
N LEU A 243 -16.10 -19.44 17.51
CA LEU A 243 -16.72 -20.75 17.74
C LEU A 243 -16.60 -21.71 16.54
N ARG A 244 -16.22 -21.21 15.35
CA ARG A 244 -15.98 -22.03 14.16
C ARG A 244 -14.49 -22.22 13.95
N ALA A 245 -14.09 -23.48 13.79
CA ALA A 245 -12.70 -23.83 13.50
C ALA A 245 -12.24 -23.25 12.15
N GLU A 246 -13.12 -23.26 11.15
CA GLU A 246 -12.76 -22.92 9.78
C GLU A 246 -13.36 -21.60 9.28
N GLU A 247 -12.61 -20.94 8.40
CA GLU A 247 -13.05 -19.80 7.61
C GLU A 247 -13.94 -20.26 6.45
N SER A 248 -14.70 -19.34 5.84
CA SER A 248 -15.42 -19.66 4.60
C SER A 248 -14.44 -19.94 3.45
N ASP A 249 -14.84 -20.77 2.50
CA ASP A 249 -14.00 -21.14 1.35
C ASP A 249 -13.54 -19.89 0.57
N GLN A 250 -14.46 -18.95 0.34
CA GLN A 250 -14.15 -17.65 -0.24
C GLN A 250 -13.06 -16.89 0.55
N THR A 251 -13.16 -16.81 1.88
CA THR A 251 -12.15 -16.13 2.70
C THR A 251 -10.81 -16.86 2.61
N LYS A 252 -10.79 -18.20 2.66
CA LYS A 252 -9.57 -19.00 2.50
C LYS A 252 -8.92 -18.75 1.13
N ALA A 253 -9.70 -18.80 0.05
CA ALA A 253 -9.23 -18.60 -1.32
C ALA A 253 -8.65 -17.19 -1.52
N LEU A 254 -9.36 -16.15 -1.05
CA LEU A 254 -8.87 -14.77 -1.09
C LEU A 254 -7.60 -14.58 -0.25
N MET A 255 -7.55 -15.10 0.97
CA MET A 255 -6.35 -15.01 1.81
C MET A 255 -5.15 -15.71 1.15
N GLN A 256 -5.35 -16.88 0.55
CA GLN A 256 -4.30 -17.60 -0.19
C GLN A 256 -3.80 -16.81 -1.40
N LEU A 257 -4.72 -16.19 -2.15
CA LEU A 257 -4.41 -15.41 -3.35
C LEU A 257 -3.68 -14.11 -3.00
N LEU A 258 -4.16 -13.39 -1.99
CA LEU A 258 -3.70 -12.02 -1.72
C LEU A 258 -2.45 -11.96 -0.82
N LYS A 259 -2.21 -12.95 0.05
CA LYS A 259 -1.12 -12.89 1.07
C LYS A 259 0.29 -12.73 0.52
N LEU A 260 0.54 -13.16 -0.72
CA LEU A 260 1.86 -13.10 -1.36
C LEU A 260 2.08 -11.80 -2.15
N ILE A 261 1.02 -11.02 -2.36
CA ILE A 261 1.08 -9.78 -3.15
C ILE A 261 1.76 -8.68 -2.32
N PRO A 262 2.79 -7.96 -2.82
CA PRO A 262 3.60 -7.05 -2.02
C PRO A 262 2.80 -5.88 -1.39
N HIS A 263 1.98 -5.22 -2.20
CA HIS A 263 1.20 -4.06 -1.77
C HIS A 263 -0.28 -4.40 -1.71
N ARG A 264 -0.88 -4.33 -0.53
CA ARG A 264 -2.25 -4.78 -0.29
C ARG A 264 -3.09 -3.64 0.27
N LEU A 265 -4.08 -3.21 -0.49
CA LEU A 265 -4.99 -2.13 -0.13
C LEU A 265 -6.37 -2.71 0.15
N LEU A 266 -6.82 -2.67 1.39
CA LEU A 266 -8.16 -3.10 1.76
C LEU A 266 -9.03 -1.87 1.94
N LEU A 267 -10.25 -1.87 1.39
CA LEU A 267 -11.16 -0.73 1.48
C LEU A 267 -12.43 -1.13 2.24
N THR A 268 -12.90 -0.28 3.14
CA THR A 268 -14.19 -0.47 3.81
C THR A 268 -14.81 0.86 4.21
N GLY A 269 -16.12 1.01 4.02
CA GLY A 269 -16.88 2.15 4.58
C GLY A 269 -17.30 1.94 6.03
N THR A 270 -17.30 0.69 6.49
CA THR A 270 -17.81 0.24 7.79
C THR A 270 -16.71 -0.56 8.49
N PRO A 271 -15.62 0.09 8.91
CA PRO A 271 -14.54 -0.63 9.58
C PRO A 271 -15.11 -1.33 10.82
N ALA A 272 -14.90 -2.64 10.89
CA ALA A 272 -15.41 -3.54 11.91
C ALA A 272 -14.75 -3.33 13.28
N VAL A 273 -14.41 -2.09 13.65
CA VAL A 273 -13.79 -1.75 14.94
C VAL A 273 -14.71 -2.16 16.10
N ALA A 274 -16.03 -2.13 15.90
CA ALA A 274 -17.02 -2.56 16.91
C ALA A 274 -16.97 -4.06 17.21
N LYS A 275 -16.50 -4.88 16.26
CA LYS A 275 -16.20 -6.30 16.45
C LYS A 275 -14.75 -6.53 16.04
N ALA A 276 -13.81 -5.97 16.81
CA ALA A 276 -12.40 -6.02 16.47
C ALA A 276 -11.87 -7.44 16.18
N PHE A 277 -12.53 -8.48 16.72
CA PHE A 277 -12.28 -9.88 16.38
C PHE A 277 -12.41 -10.17 14.87
N ASP A 278 -13.44 -9.62 14.24
CA ASP A 278 -13.77 -9.82 12.83
C ASP A 278 -12.67 -9.32 11.88
N SER A 279 -11.84 -8.37 12.36
CA SER A 279 -10.75 -7.77 11.59
C SER A 279 -9.46 -8.63 11.54
N PHE A 280 -9.39 -9.75 12.26
CA PHE A 280 -8.16 -10.56 12.34
C PHE A 280 -7.60 -10.93 10.97
N ASN A 281 -8.40 -11.52 10.08
CA ASN A 281 -7.96 -11.92 8.74
C ASN A 281 -7.47 -10.72 7.90
N GLN A 282 -8.16 -9.58 7.98
CA GLN A 282 -7.76 -8.34 7.29
C GLN A 282 -6.42 -7.82 7.80
N VAL A 283 -6.23 -7.82 9.12
CA VAL A 283 -4.96 -7.40 9.73
C VAL A 283 -3.86 -8.39 9.43
N GLN A 284 -4.14 -9.69 9.43
CA GLN A 284 -3.18 -10.73 9.07
C GLN A 284 -2.73 -10.60 7.61
N LEU A 285 -3.64 -10.21 6.71
CA LEU A 285 -3.30 -9.91 5.32
C LEU A 285 -2.40 -8.66 5.23
N LEU A 286 -2.68 -7.61 5.99
CA LEU A 286 -1.93 -6.35 5.92
C LEU A 286 -0.59 -6.38 6.67
N ARG A 287 -0.57 -7.00 7.85
CA ARG A 287 0.52 -7.05 8.82
C ARG A 287 0.55 -8.42 9.51
N PRO A 288 1.07 -9.46 8.82
CA PRO A 288 1.16 -10.80 9.39
C PRO A 288 1.85 -10.80 10.76
N GLY A 289 1.22 -11.45 11.75
CA GLY A 289 1.78 -11.61 13.10
C GLY A 289 1.52 -10.43 14.06
N LEU A 290 0.97 -9.30 13.60
CA LEU A 290 0.70 -8.14 14.47
C LEU A 290 -0.28 -8.48 15.62
N LEU A 291 -1.26 -9.35 15.36
CA LEU A 291 -2.30 -9.73 16.31
C LEU A 291 -2.12 -11.15 16.88
N GLY A 292 -1.01 -11.82 16.56
CA GLY A 292 -0.78 -13.24 16.84
C GLY A 292 -0.71 -14.09 15.58
N VAL A 293 -0.41 -15.37 15.74
CA VAL A 293 -0.23 -16.31 14.62
C VAL A 293 -1.56 -16.77 14.04
N ASN A 294 -2.58 -16.92 14.89
CA ASN A 294 -3.92 -17.37 14.50
C ASN A 294 -5.01 -16.65 15.31
N LYS A 295 -6.27 -16.81 14.87
CA LYS A 295 -7.42 -16.13 15.48
C LYS A 295 -7.69 -16.56 16.93
N PHE A 296 -7.30 -17.77 17.33
CA PHE A 296 -7.49 -18.27 18.70
C PHE A 296 -6.54 -17.57 19.67
N GLU A 297 -5.26 -17.44 19.28
CA GLU A 297 -4.27 -16.67 20.05
C GLU A 297 -4.70 -15.20 20.16
N PHE A 298 -5.18 -14.61 19.05
CA PHE A 298 -5.72 -13.27 19.04
C PHE A 298 -6.90 -13.12 20.02
N ARG A 299 -7.86 -14.06 19.99
CA ARG A 299 -8.98 -14.10 20.94
C ARG A 299 -8.48 -14.13 22.37
N HIS A 300 -7.66 -15.12 22.71
CA HIS A 300 -7.16 -15.32 24.06
C HIS A 300 -6.42 -14.08 24.59
N ARG A 301 -5.60 -13.44 23.74
CA ARG A 301 -4.80 -12.27 24.11
C ARG A 301 -5.61 -10.99 24.27
N PHE A 302 -6.59 -10.74 23.41
CA PHE A 302 -7.27 -9.44 23.34
C PHE A 302 -8.72 -9.45 23.81
N PHE A 303 -9.33 -10.61 24.03
CA PHE A 303 -10.73 -10.73 24.40
C PHE A 303 -10.90 -11.61 25.65
N ASP A 304 -11.88 -11.26 26.47
CA ASP A 304 -12.32 -12.04 27.60
C ASP A 304 -13.13 -13.26 27.13
N GLU A 305 -12.84 -14.43 27.69
CA GLU A 305 -13.42 -15.68 27.19
C GLU A 305 -14.90 -15.85 27.56
N ALA A 306 -15.30 -15.33 28.73
CA ALA A 306 -16.65 -15.45 29.27
C ALA A 306 -17.59 -14.41 28.65
N THR A 307 -17.14 -13.17 28.53
CA THR A 307 -17.97 -12.04 28.07
C THR A 307 -17.79 -11.71 26.60
N GLY A 308 -16.69 -12.15 25.97
CA GLY A 308 -16.31 -11.76 24.61
C GLY A 308 -15.89 -10.29 24.48
N ALA A 309 -15.79 -9.56 25.60
CA ALA A 309 -15.40 -8.16 25.61
C ALA A 309 -13.91 -8.00 25.30
N CYS A 310 -13.55 -6.92 24.61
CA CYS A 310 -12.14 -6.59 24.37
C CYS A 310 -11.46 -6.21 25.70
N LYS A 311 -10.39 -6.91 26.06
CA LYS A 311 -9.54 -6.65 27.24
C LYS A 311 -8.82 -5.29 27.14
N LEU A 312 -8.56 -4.82 25.92
CA LEU A 312 -7.78 -3.61 25.62
C LEU A 312 -8.53 -2.65 24.69
N PRO A 313 -9.69 -2.12 25.12
CA PRO A 313 -10.61 -1.39 24.26
C PRO A 313 -10.06 -0.04 23.76
N ARG A 314 -9.04 0.51 24.43
CA ARG A 314 -8.38 1.76 24.01
C ARG A 314 -7.13 1.51 23.16
N GLN A 315 -6.34 0.50 23.52
CA GLN A 315 -5.04 0.24 22.89
C GLN A 315 -5.19 -0.42 21.52
N LEU A 316 -6.11 -1.37 21.37
CA LEU A 316 -6.29 -2.08 20.11
C LEU A 316 -6.70 -1.14 18.96
N PRO A 317 -7.69 -0.24 19.11
CA PRO A 317 -7.99 0.75 18.06
C PRO A 317 -6.83 1.68 17.73
N LEU A 318 -6.04 2.10 18.73
CA LEU A 318 -4.85 2.95 18.51
C LEU A 318 -3.77 2.22 17.71
N LEU A 319 -3.53 0.95 18.02
CA LEU A 319 -2.60 0.09 17.30
C LEU A 319 -3.05 -0.09 15.84
N LEU A 320 -4.33 -0.40 15.62
CA LEU A 320 -4.89 -0.54 14.28
C LEU A 320 -4.80 0.78 13.51
N HIS A 321 -5.18 1.90 14.11
CA HIS A 321 -5.10 3.21 13.47
C HIS A 321 -3.66 3.61 13.14
N ARG A 322 -2.69 3.26 14.00
CA ARG A 322 -1.29 3.66 13.78
C ARG A 322 -0.61 2.83 12.68
N PHE A 323 -0.85 1.52 12.63
CA PHE A 323 -0.03 0.59 11.84
C PHE A 323 -0.77 -0.11 10.71
N VAL A 324 -2.11 -0.07 10.71
CA VAL A 324 -2.93 -0.82 9.74
C VAL A 324 -3.87 0.09 8.96
N MET A 325 -4.50 1.06 9.62
CA MET A 325 -5.71 1.72 9.13
C MET A 325 -5.55 3.23 8.93
N ILE A 326 -6.14 3.74 7.86
CA ILE A 326 -6.38 5.15 7.62
C ILE A 326 -7.90 5.35 7.71
N ARG A 327 -8.36 6.22 8.61
CA ARG A 327 -9.79 6.47 8.81
C ARG A 327 -10.06 7.95 8.93
N ARG A 328 -10.97 8.45 8.09
CA ARG A 328 -11.51 9.81 8.13
C ARG A 328 -13.02 9.80 8.07
N THR A 329 -13.61 10.83 8.67
CA THR A 329 -15.06 11.10 8.64
C THR A 329 -15.34 12.36 7.85
N LYS A 330 -16.56 12.55 7.33
CA LYS A 330 -16.91 13.79 6.60
C LYS A 330 -16.79 15.08 7.43
N ALA A 331 -16.78 14.97 8.76
CA ALA A 331 -16.59 16.09 9.68
C ALA A 331 -15.12 16.54 9.82
N GLN A 332 -14.17 15.77 9.29
CA GLN A 332 -12.72 16.03 9.31
C GLN A 332 -12.24 16.43 7.91
#